data_AF-A0A7Z9XJM9-F1
#
_entry.id   AF-A0A7Z9XJM9-F1
#
_cell.length_a   1.000
_cell.length_b   1.000
_cell.length_c   1.000
_cell.angle_alpha   90.00
_cell.angle_beta   90.00
_cell.angle_gamma   90.00
#
_symmetry.space_group_name_H-M   'P 1'
#
loop_
_entity.id
_entity.type
_entity.pdbx_description
1 polymer ?
#
loop_
_entity_poly.entity_id
_entity_poly.type
_entity_poly.pdbx_seq_one_letter_code
_entity_poly.pdbx_strand_id
1 'polypeptide(L)' 'MNIDRFILEVQGLSVEVWRKPIKHLHLAVHPPDGRVRVSAPEYMGAEWRVRCMILQSTA' A
#
# COMPACT_ATOMS: atom_id res chain seq x y z
N MET A 1 20.57 1.61 -0.91
CA MET A 1 19.14 1.88 -1.17
C MET A 1 18.34 0.76 -0.53
N ASN A 2 17.53 1.07 0.47
CA ASN A 2 16.75 0.06 1.21
C ASN A 2 15.33 0.05 0.65
N ILE A 3 14.82 -1.12 0.30
CA ILE A 3 13.45 -1.29 -0.20
C ILE A 3 12.74 -2.15 0.84
N ASP A 4 12.12 -1.50 1.80
CA ASP A 4 11.38 -2.17 2.87
C ASP A 4 10.07 -2.72 2.27
N ARG A 5 9.86 -4.03 2.45
CA ARG A 5 8.69 -4.74 1.93
C ARG A 5 7.99 -5.44 3.07
N PHE A 6 6.72 -5.13 3.26
CA PHE A 6 5.88 -5.78 4.25
C PHE A 6 4.48 -6.04 3.70
N ILE A 7 3.84 -7.07 4.22
CA ILE A 7 2.47 -7.43 3.88
C ILE A 7 1.60 -6.95 5.03
N LEU A 8 0.51 -6.26 4.72
CA LEU A 8 -0.47 -5.78 5.66
C LEU A 8 -1.82 -6.40 5.31
N GLU A 9 -2.49 -6.96 6.30
CA GLU A 9 -3.84 -7.49 6.11
C GLU A 9 -4.85 -6.39 6.46
N VAL A 10 -5.69 -5.98 5.50
CA VAL A 10 -6.68 -4.91 5.69
C VAL A 10 -8.04 -5.43 5.25
N GLN A 11 -8.97 -5.60 6.20
CA GLN A 11 -10.30 -6.18 5.93
C GLN A 11 -10.28 -7.54 5.21
N GLY A 12 -9.27 -8.39 5.49
CA GLY A 12 -9.10 -9.69 4.81
C GLY A 12 -8.44 -9.61 3.43
N LEU A 13 -8.01 -8.42 3.00
CA LEU A 13 -7.26 -8.19 1.78
C LEU A 13 -5.76 -8.19 2.09
N SER A 14 -4.99 -8.96 1.33
CA SER A 14 -3.53 -8.99 1.45
C SER A 14 -2.92 -7.81 0.69
N VAL A 15 -2.35 -6.86 1.43
CA VAL A 15 -1.76 -5.62 0.88
C VAL A 15 -0.25 -5.68 0.92
N GLU A 16 0.40 -5.70 -0.23
CA GLU A 16 1.85 -5.60 -0.36
C GLU A 16 2.27 -4.12 -0.37
N VAL A 17 2.96 -3.68 0.68
CA VAL A 17 3.51 -2.32 0.76
C VAL A 17 5.01 -2.35 0.47
N TRP A 18 5.41 -1.51 -0.48
CA TRP A 18 6.78 -1.34 -0.92
C TRP A 18 7.21 0.08 -0.58
N ARG A 19 8.11 0.23 0.39
CA ARG A 19 8.74 1.52 0.67
C ARG A 19 9.87 1.75 -0.33
N LYS A 20 9.72 2.78 -1.15
CA LYS A 20 10.70 3.19 -2.14
C LYS A 20 10.94 4.69 -2.04
N PRO A 21 12.12 5.20 -2.40
CA PRO A 21 12.35 6.64 -2.52
C PRO A 21 11.70 7.20 -3.80
N ILE A 22 10.36 7.11 -3.90
CA ILE A 22 9.56 7.62 -5.02
C ILE A 22 8.88 8.92 -4.64
N LYS A 23 8.69 9.82 -5.62
CA LYS A 23 7.99 11.10 -5.40
C LYS A 23 6.49 10.92 -5.18
N HIS A 24 5.85 10.02 -5.93
CA HIS A 24 4.39 9.83 -5.92
C HIS A 24 4.04 8.42 -5.44
N LEU A 25 2.99 8.30 -4.62
CA LEU A 25 2.45 7.03 -4.16
C LEU A 25 1.68 6.36 -5.31
N HIS A 26 2.02 5.10 -5.61
CA HIS A 26 1.32 4.30 -6.63
C HIS A 26 0.54 3.18 -5.95
N LEU A 27 -0.77 3.14 -6.16
CA LEU A 27 -1.69 2.10 -5.70
C LEU A 27 -2.13 1.28 -6.92
N ALA A 28 -1.94 -0.03 -6.88
CA ALA A 28 -2.51 -0.98 -7.83
C ALA A 28 -3.40 -1.96 -7.07
N VAL A 29 -4.70 -2.00 -7.40
CA VAL A 29 -5.66 -2.91 -6.80
C VAL A 29 -5.97 -4.01 -7.81
N HIS A 30 -5.79 -5.26 -7.40
CA HIS A 30 -6.23 -6.43 -8.15
C HIS A 30 -7.47 -7.02 -7.46
N PRO A 31 -8.68 -6.60 -7.86
CA PRO A 31 -9.92 -7.03 -7.25
C PRO A 31 -10.25 -8.54 -7.36
N PRO A 32 -9.76 -9.36 -8.31
CA PRO A 32 -10.15 -10.78 -8.34
C PRO A 32 -9.57 -11.62 -7.18
N ASP A 33 -8.51 -11.16 -6.50
CA ASP A 33 -7.87 -11.87 -5.36
C ASP A 33 -7.71 -10.97 -4.12
N GLY A 34 -8.20 -9.72 -4.18
CA GLY A 34 -8.04 -8.76 -3.09
C GLY A 34 -6.60 -8.31 -2.84
N ARG A 35 -5.69 -8.51 -3.81
CA ARG A 35 -4.29 -8.09 -3.68
C ARG A 35 -4.15 -6.62 -3.99
N VAL A 36 -3.68 -5.86 -3.01
CA VAL A 36 -3.41 -4.44 -3.17
C VAL A 36 -1.91 -4.22 -3.10
N ARG A 37 -1.32 -3.57 -4.10
CA ARG A 37 0.10 -3.25 -4.10
C ARG A 37 0.26 -1.74 -3.98
N VAL A 38 0.93 -1.30 -2.92
CA VAL A 38 1.19 0.12 -2.67
C VAL A 38 2.68 0.38 -2.70
N SER A 39 3.11 1.30 -3.56
CA SER A 39 4.45 1.87 -3.47
C SER A 39 4.35 3.20 -2.74
N ALA A 40 5.03 3.33 -1.61
CA ALA A 40 4.99 4.52 -0.76
C ALA A 40 6.40 5.09 -0.52
N PRO A 41 6.53 6.42 -0.40
CA PRO A 41 7.79 7.07 -0.02
C PRO A 41 8.28 6.66 1.37
N GLU A 42 9.59 6.41 1.52
CA GLU A 42 10.21 6.10 2.83
C GLU A 42 10.09 7.23 3.86
N TYR A 43 10.04 8.49 3.42
CA TYR A 43 9.99 9.66 4.30
C TYR A 43 8.60 9.94 4.89
N MET A 44 7.58 9.20 4.46
CA MET A 44 6.19 9.43 4.87
C MET A 44 5.64 8.15 5.51
N GLY A 45 4.90 8.26 6.63
CA GLY A 45 4.30 7.13 7.34
C GLY A 45 3.35 6.32 6.45
N ALA A 46 3.91 5.33 5.74
CA ALA A 46 3.24 4.59 4.68
C ALA A 46 2.04 3.78 5.20
N GLU A 47 2.11 3.30 6.44
CA GLU A 47 1.05 2.49 7.06
C GLU A 47 -0.31 3.19 7.07
N TRP A 48 -0.39 4.39 7.66
CA TRP A 48 -1.67 5.08 7.83
C TRP A 48 -2.31 5.45 6.49
N ARG A 49 -1.49 5.88 5.52
CA ARG A 49 -1.98 6.24 4.18
C ARG A 49 -2.46 5.03 3.40
N VAL A 50 -1.76 3.89 3.47
CA VAL A 50 -2.22 2.65 2.84
C VAL A 50 -3.61 2.28 3.37
N ARG A 51 -3.78 2.27 4.70
CA ARG A 51 -5.08 1.95 5.32
C ARG A 51 -6.18 2.94 4.92
N CYS A 52 -5.92 4.25 4.99
CA CYS A 52 -6.90 5.26 4.57
C CYS A 52 -7.28 5.11 3.10
N MET A 53 -6.33 4.84 2.21
CA MET A 53 -6.59 4.78 0.77
C MET A 53 -7.47 3.58 0.38
N ILE A 54 -7.30 2.45 1.07
CA ILE A 54 -8.15 1.27 0.89
C ILE A 54 -9.57 1.56 1.39
N LEU A 55 -9.70 2.19 2.57
CA LEU A 55 -11.01 2.58 3.13
C LEU A 55 -11.73 3.64 2.28
N GLN A 56 -11.00 4.50 1.56
CA GLN A 56 -11.57 5.56 0.71
C GLN A 56 -11.93 5.05 -0.69
N SER A 57 -11.31 3.96 -1.18
CA SER A 57 -11.63 3.37 -2.49
C SER A 57 -12.80 2.40 -2.45
N THR A 58 -13.17 1.93 -1.25
CA THR A 58 -14.37 1.12 -1.00
C THR A 58 -15.45 2.05 -0.41
N ALA A 59 -15.89 3.05 -1.18
CA ALA A 59 -17.00 3.93 -0.86
C ALA A 59 -17.83 4.20 -2.12
#